data_AF-S3IH29-F1
#
_entry.id   AF-S3IH29-F1
#
_cell.length_a   1.000
_cell.length_b   1.000
_cell.length_c   1.000
_cell.angle_alpha   90.00
_cell.angle_beta   90.00
_cell.angle_gamma   90.00
#
_symmetry.space_group_name_H-M   'P 1'
#
loop_
_entity.id
_entity.type
_entity.pdbx_description
1 polymer ?
#
loop_
_entity_poly.entity_id
_entity_poly.type
_entity_poly.pdbx_seq_one_letter_code
_entity_poly.pdbx_strand_id
1 'polypeptide(L)'
;MDTITDIGKTSLAGVLAALAQAKMKIGSIVDAGGTYSVTYDLAQSSSDGASLSETLPSTPPVANMDSPAPPPAGAHGPFVHARAIAPKTILYTDASGRDEIREGGSRSWRNCNAGNIRKGDFSINCGAIGNDGSFAIFPDEDTGKAAIIALLRTATYIKLTLKQAIFRYAPPEENKSAEYAQFIHDKTGIALTAVLADLKMDDFRKIAKFIQVVEGWKPGTIRPNAPPAPLMGAAIGVASSAASATQDWMTIARREAALPVHERSQWPDPGENPRILNYFKVCAPWFEVVGGDEVDWCAAFVNYCLVSSGHMGTDHPGARSFFWNKKHQFLVLKEPKPGAIAVRRYAPFTDPSWATGNGHVGFVVSWTNTTITLLGGNQSNTVCEKTFPLLEKNGNTKESEFVRFLMPVIV
;
A
#
# COMPACT_ATOMS: atom_id res chain seq x y z
N MET A 1 -9.04 -30.52 24.40
CA MET A 1 -10.25 -30.81 25.19
C MET A 1 -10.45 -29.76 26.24
N ASP A 2 -11.46 -28.93 26.01
CA ASP A 2 -11.98 -28.00 27.01
C ASP A 2 -13.21 -28.62 27.67
N THR A 3 -13.55 -28.16 28.88
CA THR A 3 -14.66 -28.70 29.66
C THR A 3 -15.54 -27.57 30.19
N ILE A 4 -16.84 -27.64 29.93
CA ILE A 4 -17.83 -26.81 30.61
C ILE A 4 -18.45 -27.65 31.73
N THR A 5 -18.32 -27.19 32.97
CA THR A 5 -18.87 -27.86 34.17
C THR A 5 -20.15 -27.17 34.64
N ASP A 6 -20.81 -27.78 35.64
CA ASP A 6 -21.95 -27.18 36.37
C ASP A 6 -23.19 -26.86 35.51
N ILE A 7 -23.38 -27.58 34.40
CA ILE A 7 -24.52 -27.36 33.51
C ILE A 7 -25.78 -27.98 34.13
N GLY A 8 -26.78 -27.16 34.43
CA GLY A 8 -28.07 -27.64 34.91
C GLY A 8 -28.82 -28.51 33.89
N LYS A 9 -29.60 -29.49 34.37
CA LYS A 9 -30.32 -30.47 33.53
C LYS A 9 -31.21 -29.84 32.44
N THR A 10 -31.86 -28.71 32.73
CA THR A 10 -32.71 -27.99 31.76
C THR A 10 -31.90 -27.18 30.74
N SER A 11 -30.64 -26.86 31.04
CA SER A 11 -29.75 -26.06 30.19
C SER A 11 -28.87 -26.91 29.28
N LEU A 12 -28.69 -28.20 29.59
CA LEU A 12 -27.81 -29.11 28.84
C LEU A 12 -28.13 -29.15 27.34
N ALA A 13 -29.41 -29.26 26.96
CA ALA A 13 -29.81 -29.30 25.56
C ALA A 13 -29.41 -28.03 24.79
N GLY A 14 -29.52 -26.85 25.44
CA GLY A 14 -29.11 -25.57 24.85
C GLY A 14 -27.60 -25.47 24.68
N VAL A 15 -26.82 -25.92 25.66
CA VAL A 15 -25.35 -25.94 25.59
C VAL A 15 -24.87 -26.90 24.48
N LEU A 16 -25.46 -28.09 24.36
CA LEU A 16 -25.12 -29.04 23.30
C LEU A 16 -25.48 -28.51 21.90
N ALA A 17 -26.62 -27.81 21.77
CA ALA A 17 -27.00 -27.16 20.52
C ALA A 17 -26.05 -26.03 20.14
N ALA A 18 -25.60 -25.22 21.10
CA ALA A 18 -24.62 -24.16 20.88
C ALA A 18 -23.25 -24.71 20.45
N LEU A 19 -22.77 -25.78 21.12
CA LEU A 19 -21.54 -26.48 20.74
C LEU A 19 -21.64 -27.09 19.33
N ALA A 20 -22.79 -27.69 18.98
CA ALA A 20 -23.04 -28.21 17.65
C ALA A 20 -23.10 -27.11 16.58
N GLN A 21 -23.72 -25.96 16.88
CA GLN A 21 -23.76 -24.80 15.98
C GLN A 21 -22.36 -24.21 15.76
N ALA A 22 -21.51 -24.23 16.79
CA ALA A 22 -20.10 -23.87 16.70
C ALA A 22 -19.21 -24.97 16.08
N LYS A 23 -19.80 -26.06 15.59
CA LYS A 23 -19.13 -27.24 15.00
C LYS A 23 -18.11 -27.91 15.93
N MET A 24 -18.21 -27.73 17.24
CA MET A 24 -17.31 -28.35 18.21
C MET A 24 -17.63 -29.85 18.37
N LYS A 25 -16.60 -30.69 18.46
CA LYS A 25 -16.79 -32.13 18.61
C LYS A 25 -16.93 -32.46 20.08
N ILE A 26 -18.13 -32.87 20.49
CA ILE A 26 -18.37 -33.29 21.88
C ILE A 26 -17.60 -34.59 22.15
N GLY A 27 -16.75 -34.58 23.18
CA GLY A 27 -15.92 -35.70 23.60
C GLY A 27 -16.64 -36.60 24.60
N SER A 28 -17.06 -36.06 25.74
CA SER A 28 -17.86 -36.81 26.71
C SER A 28 -18.80 -35.90 27.50
N ILE A 29 -19.89 -36.49 28.01
CA ILE A 29 -20.85 -35.81 28.88
C ILE A 29 -20.96 -36.64 30.16
N VAL A 30 -20.62 -36.06 31.30
CA VAL A 30 -20.62 -36.73 32.60
C VAL A 30 -21.68 -36.09 33.48
N ASP A 31 -22.60 -36.91 34.02
CA ASP A 31 -23.57 -36.51 35.03
C ASP A 31 -22.92 -36.67 36.42
N ALA A 32 -22.81 -35.57 37.15
CA ALA A 32 -22.25 -35.53 38.50
C ALA A 32 -23.35 -35.33 39.56
N GLY A 33 -24.48 -36.03 39.41
CA GLY A 33 -25.53 -36.06 40.43
C GLY A 33 -26.46 -34.84 40.41
N GLY A 34 -26.79 -34.34 39.22
CA GLY A 34 -27.74 -33.24 39.03
C GLY A 34 -27.23 -32.06 38.19
N THR A 35 -25.91 -32.00 37.98
CA THR A 35 -25.26 -31.11 37.02
C THR A 35 -24.38 -31.91 36.06
N TYR A 36 -24.24 -31.40 34.84
CA TYR A 36 -23.49 -32.05 33.77
C TYR A 36 -22.18 -31.33 33.51
N SER A 37 -21.15 -32.11 33.20
CA SER A 37 -19.90 -31.61 32.64
C SER A 37 -19.75 -32.13 31.22
N VAL A 38 -19.55 -31.22 30.26
CA VAL A 38 -19.39 -31.55 28.84
C VAL A 38 -17.94 -31.23 28.44
N THR A 39 -17.18 -32.27 28.11
CA THR A 39 -15.88 -32.14 27.44
C THR A 39 -16.10 -32.05 25.94
N TYR A 40 -15.42 -31.13 25.28
CA TYR A 40 -15.44 -30.98 23.84
C TYR A 40 -14.05 -30.63 23.31
N ASP A 41 -13.82 -30.99 22.06
CA ASP A 41 -12.69 -30.53 21.30
C ASP A 41 -13.14 -29.43 20.35
N LEU A 42 -12.36 -28.34 20.34
CA LEU A 42 -12.39 -27.39 19.25
C LEU A 42 -12.19 -28.19 17.96
N ALA A 43 -13.05 -27.97 16.97
CA ALA A 43 -12.92 -28.66 15.69
C ALA A 43 -11.49 -28.46 15.18
N GLN A 44 -10.72 -29.54 15.11
CA GLN A 44 -9.49 -29.52 14.35
C GLN A 44 -9.88 -29.20 12.92
N SER A 45 -9.39 -28.06 12.43
CA SER A 45 -9.39 -27.75 11.02
C SER A 45 -8.62 -28.86 10.31
N SER A 46 -9.34 -29.85 9.81
CA SER A 46 -8.84 -30.77 8.81
C SER A 46 -8.56 -29.94 7.56
N SER A 47 -7.30 -29.53 7.45
CA SER A 47 -6.72 -28.81 6.34
C SER A 47 -6.78 -29.67 5.08
N ASP A 48 -7.69 -29.32 4.17
CA ASP A 48 -7.48 -29.48 2.72
C ASP A 48 -8.04 -28.27 1.96
N GLY A 49 -7.72 -27.11 2.53
CA GLY A 49 -7.90 -25.80 1.94
C GLY A 49 -6.99 -24.88 2.73
N ALA A 50 -5.79 -24.64 2.22
CA ALA A 50 -4.91 -23.62 2.75
C ALA A 50 -5.70 -22.30 2.79
N SER A 51 -6.16 -21.95 3.99
CA SER A 51 -6.78 -20.66 4.26
C SER A 51 -5.67 -19.64 4.11
N LEU A 52 -5.74 -18.83 3.05
CA LEU A 52 -4.85 -17.70 2.79
C LEU A 52 -4.81 -16.67 3.95
N SER A 53 -5.59 -16.89 5.01
CA SER A 53 -5.75 -15.97 6.14
C SER A 53 -4.80 -16.22 7.32
N GLU A 54 -4.23 -17.41 7.51
CA GLU A 54 -3.30 -17.68 8.63
C GLU A 54 -1.83 -17.33 8.29
N THR A 55 -1.57 -17.00 7.02
CA THR A 55 -0.31 -16.41 6.53
C THR A 55 -0.35 -14.88 6.50
N LEU A 56 -1.45 -14.26 6.93
CA LEU A 56 -1.56 -12.81 6.97
C LEU A 56 -0.89 -12.27 8.24
N PRO A 57 0.13 -11.42 8.12
CA PRO A 57 0.76 -10.81 9.28
C PRO A 57 -0.27 -9.98 10.06
N SER A 58 -0.41 -10.28 11.35
CA SER A 58 -1.24 -9.54 12.32
C SER A 58 -0.61 -8.20 12.75
N THR A 59 0.52 -7.85 12.14
CA THR A 59 1.21 -6.57 12.26
C THR A 59 1.26 -5.92 10.88
N PRO A 60 1.11 -4.58 10.75
CA PRO A 60 1.24 -3.88 9.48
C PRO A 60 2.51 -4.35 8.76
N PRO A 61 2.49 -4.63 7.45
CA PRO A 61 3.44 -5.54 6.81
C PRO A 61 4.88 -5.02 6.66
N VAL A 62 5.24 -3.92 7.31
CA VAL A 62 6.48 -3.19 7.05
C VAL A 62 7.23 -2.86 8.33
N ALA A 63 7.63 -3.91 9.06
CA ALA A 63 8.45 -3.78 10.28
C ALA A 63 9.78 -3.02 10.04
N ASN A 64 10.26 -2.92 8.80
CA ASN A 64 11.47 -2.15 8.45
C ASN A 64 11.20 -0.71 7.94
N MET A 65 9.93 -0.25 7.86
CA MET A 65 9.66 1.12 7.39
C MET A 65 9.92 2.18 8.46
N ASP A 66 9.65 1.86 9.72
CA ASP A 66 9.92 2.72 10.90
C ASP A 66 11.36 2.62 11.44
N SER A 67 12.23 1.86 10.77
CA SER A 67 13.63 1.70 11.15
C SER A 67 14.55 2.67 10.39
N PRO A 68 15.58 3.24 11.06
CA PRO A 68 16.64 3.98 10.38
C PRO A 68 17.55 3.09 9.52
N ALA A 69 17.54 1.77 9.73
CA ALA A 69 18.41 0.85 9.02
C ALA A 69 17.99 0.72 7.53
N PRO A 70 18.96 0.62 6.60
CA PRO A 70 18.63 0.28 5.23
C PRO A 70 18.05 -1.14 5.14
N PRO A 71 17.30 -1.45 4.07
CA PRO A 71 16.89 -2.82 3.79
C PRO A 71 18.10 -3.76 3.71
N PRO A 72 17.99 -5.00 4.19
CA PRO A 72 19.08 -5.98 4.09
C PRO A 72 19.41 -6.24 2.61
N ALA A 73 20.69 -6.48 2.32
CA ALA A 73 21.14 -6.79 0.96
C ALA A 73 20.55 -8.14 0.46
N GLY A 74 20.38 -8.26 -0.86
CA GLY A 74 19.94 -9.48 -1.53
C GLY A 74 18.65 -9.30 -2.33
N ALA A 75 18.20 -10.39 -2.96
CA ALA A 75 16.92 -10.42 -3.66
C ALA A 75 15.76 -10.19 -2.69
N HIS A 76 14.69 -9.55 -3.17
CA HIS A 76 13.47 -9.39 -2.39
C HIS A 76 12.81 -10.75 -2.11
N GLY A 77 12.08 -10.82 -1.00
CA GLY A 77 11.17 -11.92 -0.70
C GLY A 77 9.80 -11.70 -1.34
N PRO A 78 8.77 -12.42 -0.87
CA PRO A 78 7.38 -12.17 -1.26
C PRO A 78 6.99 -10.71 -0.99
N PHE A 79 6.39 -10.06 -1.99
CA PHE A 79 5.92 -8.70 -1.84
C PHE A 79 4.69 -8.66 -0.94
N VAL A 80 4.65 -7.66 -0.07
CA VAL A 80 3.57 -7.46 0.90
C VAL A 80 2.87 -6.12 0.70
N HIS A 81 3.45 -5.25 -0.13
CA HIS A 81 2.90 -3.96 -0.47
C HIS A 81 3.25 -3.58 -1.91
N ALA A 82 2.32 -2.93 -2.60
CA ALA A 82 2.60 -2.31 -3.89
C ALA A 82 1.77 -1.04 -4.12
N ARG A 83 2.32 -0.08 -4.87
CA ARG A 83 1.57 1.13 -5.26
C ARG A 83 2.08 1.76 -6.55
N ALA A 84 1.21 2.51 -7.21
CA ALA A 84 1.61 3.36 -8.31
C ALA A 84 2.44 4.56 -7.81
N ILE A 85 3.59 4.79 -8.43
CA ILE A 85 4.50 5.89 -8.08
C ILE A 85 4.72 6.89 -9.23
N ALA A 86 4.36 6.51 -10.45
CA ALA A 86 4.40 7.38 -11.63
C ALA A 86 3.50 6.77 -12.73
N PRO A 87 3.21 7.49 -13.83
CA PRO A 87 2.48 6.92 -14.95
C PRO A 87 3.13 5.63 -15.45
N LYS A 88 2.36 4.54 -15.46
CA LYS A 88 2.84 3.20 -15.86
C LYS A 88 4.03 2.68 -15.04
N THR A 89 4.11 3.03 -13.75
CA THR A 89 5.18 2.60 -12.86
C THR A 89 4.64 2.18 -11.50
N ILE A 90 4.86 0.92 -11.13
CA ILE A 90 4.46 0.34 -9.84
C ILE A 90 5.72 0.02 -9.03
N LEU A 91 5.72 0.43 -7.76
CA LEU A 91 6.70 -0.01 -6.76
C LEU A 91 6.10 -1.17 -5.97
N TYR A 92 6.85 -2.25 -5.87
CA TYR A 92 6.61 -3.39 -5.02
C TYR A 92 7.60 -3.38 -3.86
N THR A 93 7.15 -3.70 -2.64
CA THR A 93 7.96 -3.72 -1.42
C THR A 93 7.69 -5.02 -0.66
N ASP A 94 8.76 -5.70 -0.26
CA ASP A 94 8.69 -6.89 0.59
C ASP A 94 8.68 -6.53 2.09
N ALA A 95 8.45 -7.53 2.95
CA ALA A 95 8.38 -7.34 4.40
C ALA A 95 9.69 -6.80 5.03
N SER A 96 10.82 -6.97 4.33
CA SER A 96 12.13 -6.45 4.74
C SER A 96 12.41 -5.04 4.19
N GLY A 97 11.48 -4.44 3.45
CA GLY A 97 11.62 -3.13 2.83
C GLY A 97 12.47 -3.11 1.56
N ARG A 98 12.74 -4.27 0.95
CA ARG A 98 13.39 -4.36 -0.36
C ARG A 98 12.35 -4.15 -1.45
N ASP A 99 12.79 -3.48 -2.50
CA ASP A 99 11.88 -2.95 -3.51
C ASP A 99 12.19 -3.44 -4.92
N GLU A 100 11.14 -3.54 -5.72
CA GLU A 100 11.18 -3.75 -7.17
C GLU A 100 10.27 -2.73 -7.86
N ILE A 101 10.76 -2.14 -8.95
CA ILE A 101 9.97 -1.25 -9.81
C ILE A 101 9.60 -1.99 -11.09
N ARG A 102 8.31 -1.95 -11.44
CA ARG A 102 7.78 -2.41 -12.72
C ARG A 102 7.29 -1.23 -13.54
N GLU A 103 7.88 -1.06 -14.72
CA GLU A 103 7.70 0.13 -15.55
C GLU A 103 7.35 -0.24 -16.99
N GLY A 104 6.44 0.51 -17.62
CA GLY A 104 5.98 0.22 -18.98
C GLY A 104 5.15 -1.07 -19.05
N GLY A 105 5.11 -1.75 -20.21
CA GLY A 105 4.27 -2.95 -20.38
C GLY A 105 2.75 -2.68 -20.26
N SER A 106 1.96 -3.74 -20.12
CA SER A 106 0.52 -3.65 -19.88
C SER A 106 0.21 -3.37 -18.40
N ARG A 107 -0.97 -2.81 -18.11
CA ARG A 107 -1.45 -2.63 -16.73
C ARG A 107 -1.56 -3.97 -16.01
N SER A 108 -2.14 -4.98 -16.69
CA SER A 108 -2.30 -6.33 -16.16
C SER A 108 -0.97 -6.94 -15.70
N TRP A 109 0.11 -6.76 -16.49
CA TRP A 109 1.46 -7.21 -16.12
C TRP A 109 2.04 -6.44 -14.93
N ARG A 110 2.00 -5.10 -14.98
CA ARG A 110 2.56 -4.26 -13.91
C ARG A 110 1.90 -4.47 -12.56
N ASN A 111 0.62 -4.82 -12.57
CA ASN A 111 -0.18 -5.00 -11.36
C ASN A 111 -0.20 -6.47 -10.89
N CYS A 112 0.50 -7.39 -11.57
CA CYS A 112 0.32 -8.85 -11.40
C CYS A 112 -1.17 -9.26 -11.47
N ASN A 113 -1.99 -8.53 -12.22
CA ASN A 113 -3.43 -8.66 -12.24
C ASN A 113 -3.86 -9.08 -13.65
N ALA A 114 -3.68 -10.36 -13.93
CA ALA A 114 -3.93 -10.96 -15.24
C ALA A 114 -5.37 -10.75 -15.73
N GLY A 115 -6.32 -10.53 -14.82
CA GLY A 115 -7.72 -10.35 -15.14
C GLY A 115 -8.19 -8.90 -15.17
N ASN A 116 -7.34 -7.91 -14.89
CA ASN A 116 -7.79 -6.54 -14.63
C ASN A 116 -8.95 -6.51 -13.58
N ILE A 117 -8.80 -7.25 -12.48
CA ILE A 117 -9.75 -7.23 -11.36
C ILE A 117 -9.69 -5.87 -10.67
N ARG A 118 -10.83 -5.19 -10.53
CA ARG A 118 -10.92 -3.89 -9.87
C ARG A 118 -10.62 -4.00 -8.38
N LYS A 119 -10.10 -2.92 -7.80
CA LYS A 119 -9.88 -2.85 -6.35
C LYS A 119 -11.22 -2.93 -5.59
N GLY A 120 -11.21 -3.59 -4.44
CA GLY A 120 -12.37 -3.76 -3.55
C GLY A 120 -12.25 -5.02 -2.69
N ASP A 121 -13.22 -5.27 -1.83
CA ASP A 121 -13.22 -6.34 -0.82
C ASP A 121 -12.89 -7.71 -1.41
N PHE A 122 -13.46 -8.02 -2.58
CA PHE A 122 -13.16 -9.27 -3.27
C PHE A 122 -11.66 -9.42 -3.59
N SER A 123 -11.04 -8.39 -4.17
CA SER A 123 -9.62 -8.43 -4.52
C SER A 123 -8.71 -8.49 -3.29
N ILE A 124 -9.10 -7.81 -2.21
CA ILE A 124 -8.40 -7.82 -0.92
C ILE A 124 -8.44 -9.25 -0.33
N ASN A 125 -9.63 -9.87 -0.31
CA ASN A 125 -9.80 -11.26 0.14
C ASN A 125 -9.08 -12.28 -0.74
N CYS A 126 -8.68 -11.91 -1.96
CA CYS A 126 -7.87 -12.73 -2.86
C CYS A 126 -6.36 -12.42 -2.77
N GLY A 127 -5.92 -11.60 -1.81
CA GLY A 127 -4.51 -11.32 -1.57
C GLY A 127 -3.95 -10.11 -2.33
N ALA A 128 -4.77 -9.14 -2.72
CA ALA A 128 -4.26 -7.88 -3.26
C ALA A 128 -3.44 -7.12 -2.19
N ILE A 129 -2.27 -6.61 -2.58
CA ILE A 129 -1.32 -5.88 -1.72
C ILE A 129 -1.27 -4.38 -2.04
N GLY A 130 -2.14 -3.92 -2.93
CA GLY A 130 -2.12 -2.56 -3.45
C GLY A 130 -3.18 -2.30 -4.51
N ASN A 131 -3.17 -1.08 -5.05
CA ASN A 131 -3.96 -0.72 -6.23
C ASN A 131 -3.27 0.39 -7.04
N ASP A 132 -3.62 0.51 -8.32
CA ASP A 132 -3.10 1.54 -9.22
C ASP A 132 -4.04 2.76 -9.36
N GLY A 133 -4.94 2.93 -8.39
CA GLY A 133 -6.04 3.89 -8.44
C GLY A 133 -7.37 3.28 -8.90
N SER A 134 -7.35 2.27 -9.78
CA SER A 134 -8.57 1.63 -10.32
C SER A 134 -8.61 0.11 -10.16
N PHE A 135 -7.46 -0.55 -10.32
CA PHE A 135 -7.34 -2.01 -10.33
C PHE A 135 -6.46 -2.47 -9.17
N ALA A 136 -6.77 -3.67 -8.68
CA ALA A 136 -5.97 -4.32 -7.65
C ALA A 136 -4.56 -4.61 -8.16
N ILE A 137 -3.59 -4.61 -7.25
CA ILE A 137 -2.22 -5.08 -7.48
C ILE A 137 -2.01 -6.31 -6.60
N PHE A 138 -1.60 -7.42 -7.19
CA PHE A 138 -1.31 -8.68 -6.50
C PHE A 138 0.21 -8.85 -6.27
N PRO A 139 0.63 -9.65 -5.29
CA PRO A 139 2.05 -9.87 -4.99
C PRO A 139 2.80 -10.55 -6.15
N ASP A 140 2.11 -11.43 -6.86
CA ASP A 140 2.66 -12.19 -7.97
C ASP A 140 1.56 -12.61 -8.97
N GLU A 141 1.99 -13.09 -10.13
CA GLU A 141 1.11 -13.48 -11.23
C GLU A 141 0.20 -14.67 -10.85
N ASP A 142 0.70 -15.60 -10.04
CA ASP A 142 -0.07 -16.79 -9.64
C ASP A 142 -1.23 -16.42 -8.73
N THR A 143 -1.02 -15.49 -7.78
CA THR A 143 -2.06 -14.92 -6.93
C THR A 143 -3.10 -14.19 -7.78
N GLY A 144 -2.67 -13.38 -8.74
CA GLY A 144 -3.58 -12.69 -9.66
C GLY A 144 -4.41 -13.64 -10.53
N LYS A 145 -3.83 -14.74 -11.00
CA LYS A 145 -4.57 -15.78 -11.73
C LYS A 145 -5.54 -16.55 -10.82
N ALA A 146 -5.13 -16.85 -9.58
CA ALA A 146 -5.99 -17.48 -8.60
C ALA A 146 -7.22 -16.61 -8.28
N ALA A 147 -7.07 -15.29 -8.25
CA ALA A 147 -8.18 -14.36 -8.07
C ALA A 147 -9.22 -14.43 -9.21
N ILE A 148 -8.81 -14.66 -10.46
CA ILE A 148 -9.74 -14.89 -11.58
C ILE A 148 -10.55 -16.17 -11.31
N ILE A 149 -9.87 -17.26 -10.92
CA ILE A 149 -10.53 -18.53 -10.61
C ILE A 149 -11.52 -18.36 -9.45
N ALA A 150 -11.12 -17.65 -8.39
CA ALA A 150 -11.99 -17.36 -7.25
C ALA A 150 -13.24 -16.56 -7.68
N LEU A 151 -13.08 -15.57 -8.56
CA LEU A 151 -14.18 -14.74 -9.06
C LEU A 151 -15.22 -15.60 -9.80
N LEU A 152 -14.75 -16.44 -10.71
CA LEU A 152 -15.60 -17.33 -11.51
C LEU A 152 -16.32 -18.38 -10.66
N ARG A 153 -15.84 -18.64 -9.44
CA ARG A 153 -16.44 -19.57 -8.47
C ARG A 153 -17.36 -18.89 -7.45
N THR A 154 -17.49 -17.57 -7.48
CA THR A 154 -18.46 -16.88 -6.62
C THR A 154 -19.90 -17.25 -6.98
N ALA A 155 -20.83 -17.08 -6.04
CA ALA A 155 -22.26 -17.35 -6.26
C ALA A 155 -22.84 -16.57 -7.46
N THR A 156 -22.25 -15.43 -7.81
CA THR A 156 -22.69 -14.58 -8.93
C THR A 156 -22.22 -15.08 -10.30
N TYR A 157 -21.18 -15.91 -10.36
CA TYR A 157 -20.61 -16.45 -11.59
C TYR A 157 -20.85 -17.95 -11.76
N ILE A 158 -20.76 -18.74 -10.69
CA ILE A 158 -20.69 -20.21 -10.78
C ILE A 158 -21.93 -20.83 -11.44
N LYS A 159 -23.08 -20.16 -11.38
CA LYS A 159 -24.35 -20.61 -12.00
C LYS A 159 -24.50 -20.20 -13.47
N LEU A 160 -23.58 -19.39 -13.98
CA LEU A 160 -23.62 -18.90 -15.36
C LEU A 160 -23.02 -19.92 -16.32
N THR A 161 -23.46 -19.87 -17.57
CA THR A 161 -22.74 -20.50 -18.67
C THR A 161 -21.43 -19.76 -18.95
N LEU A 162 -20.46 -20.40 -19.64
CA LEU A 162 -19.22 -19.75 -20.06
C LEU A 162 -19.49 -18.43 -20.80
N LYS A 163 -20.45 -18.41 -21.74
CA LYS A 163 -20.82 -17.20 -22.48
C LYS A 163 -21.34 -16.10 -21.55
N GLN A 164 -22.26 -16.43 -20.64
CA GLN A 164 -22.83 -15.46 -19.70
C GLN A 164 -21.76 -14.93 -18.72
N ALA A 165 -20.87 -15.80 -18.26
CA ALA A 165 -19.76 -15.41 -17.39
C ALA A 165 -18.85 -14.39 -18.08
N ILE A 166 -18.44 -14.62 -19.33
CA ILE A 166 -17.60 -13.68 -20.07
C ILE A 166 -18.32 -12.37 -20.39
N PHE A 167 -19.62 -12.41 -20.72
CA PHE A 167 -20.42 -11.19 -20.91
C PHE A 167 -20.55 -10.38 -19.63
N ARG A 168 -20.61 -11.04 -18.46
CA ARG A 168 -20.58 -10.35 -17.17
C ARG A 168 -19.19 -9.78 -16.86
N TYR A 169 -18.14 -10.52 -17.21
CA TYR A 169 -16.75 -10.16 -16.94
C TYR A 169 -16.29 -8.95 -17.76
N ALA A 170 -16.60 -8.96 -19.05
CA ALA A 170 -16.27 -7.92 -20.01
C ALA A 170 -17.55 -7.54 -20.77
N PRO A 171 -18.34 -6.57 -20.26
CA PRO A 171 -19.64 -6.24 -20.83
C PRO A 171 -19.59 -5.73 -22.28
N PRO A 172 -20.55 -6.11 -23.16
CA PRO A 172 -20.54 -5.77 -24.60
C PRO A 172 -20.56 -4.29 -24.93
N GLU A 173 -21.08 -3.46 -24.02
CA GLU A 173 -21.08 -2.00 -24.14
C GLU A 173 -19.67 -1.40 -24.16
N GLU A 174 -18.71 -2.08 -23.57
CA GLU A 174 -17.31 -1.64 -23.45
C GLU A 174 -16.33 -2.58 -24.16
N ASN A 175 -16.76 -3.79 -24.54
CA ASN A 175 -15.88 -4.87 -24.97
C ASN A 175 -16.46 -5.70 -26.11
N LYS A 176 -15.59 -6.43 -26.80
CA LYS A 176 -16.00 -7.43 -27.80
C LYS A 176 -16.30 -8.78 -27.16
N SER A 177 -17.29 -8.84 -26.27
CA SER A 177 -17.55 -10.00 -25.41
C SER A 177 -17.86 -11.29 -26.18
N ALA A 178 -18.49 -11.19 -27.35
CA ALA A 178 -18.77 -12.33 -28.22
C ALA A 178 -17.47 -12.95 -28.77
N GLU A 179 -16.56 -12.12 -29.28
CA GLU A 179 -15.23 -12.54 -29.74
C GLU A 179 -14.41 -13.11 -28.57
N TYR A 180 -14.51 -12.51 -27.38
CA TYR A 180 -13.84 -12.99 -26.16
C TYR A 180 -14.34 -14.40 -25.78
N ALA A 181 -15.65 -14.58 -25.64
CA ALA A 181 -16.22 -15.87 -25.27
C ALA A 181 -15.86 -16.95 -26.31
N GLN A 182 -15.93 -16.61 -27.60
CA GLN A 182 -15.53 -17.50 -28.69
C GLN A 182 -14.04 -17.86 -28.62
N PHE A 183 -13.17 -16.89 -28.36
CA PHE A 183 -11.74 -17.14 -28.20
C PHE A 183 -11.45 -18.12 -27.05
N ILE A 184 -12.11 -17.97 -25.90
CA ILE A 184 -11.94 -18.92 -24.80
C ILE A 184 -12.46 -20.30 -25.21
N HIS A 185 -13.62 -20.38 -25.86
CA HIS A 185 -14.14 -21.65 -26.38
C HIS A 185 -13.11 -22.34 -27.29
N ASP A 186 -12.63 -21.65 -28.32
CA ASP A 186 -11.70 -22.20 -29.31
C ASP A 186 -10.38 -22.68 -28.69
N LYS A 187 -9.91 -21.99 -27.63
CA LYS A 187 -8.64 -22.32 -26.97
C LYS A 187 -8.76 -23.37 -25.87
N THR A 188 -9.93 -23.56 -25.30
CA THR A 188 -10.13 -24.47 -24.16
C THR A 188 -10.93 -25.71 -24.49
N GLY A 189 -11.72 -25.68 -25.57
CA GLY A 189 -12.72 -26.70 -25.91
C GLY A 189 -13.99 -26.65 -25.05
N ILE A 190 -14.10 -25.70 -24.11
CA ILE A 190 -15.26 -25.59 -23.22
C ILE A 190 -16.43 -25.00 -24.00
N ALA A 191 -17.57 -25.69 -24.03
CA ALA A 191 -18.75 -25.22 -24.74
C ALA A 191 -19.24 -23.88 -24.17
N LEU A 192 -19.68 -22.97 -25.03
CA LEU A 192 -20.23 -21.67 -24.61
C LEU A 192 -21.45 -21.80 -23.69
N THR A 193 -22.17 -22.92 -23.79
CA THR A 193 -23.35 -23.28 -22.98
C THR A 193 -23.00 -24.07 -21.72
N ALA A 194 -21.74 -24.46 -21.51
CA ALA A 194 -21.33 -25.18 -20.31
C ALA A 194 -21.49 -24.29 -19.07
N VAL A 195 -22.14 -24.80 -18.03
CA VAL A 195 -22.33 -24.10 -16.75
C VAL A 195 -21.05 -24.21 -15.94
N LEU A 196 -20.58 -23.09 -15.36
CA LEU A 196 -19.32 -23.06 -14.61
C LEU A 196 -19.31 -24.03 -13.42
N ALA A 197 -20.46 -24.30 -12.80
CA ALA A 197 -20.63 -25.25 -11.70
C ALA A 197 -20.19 -26.68 -12.04
N ASP A 198 -20.26 -27.07 -13.32
CA ASP A 198 -19.94 -28.42 -13.79
C ASP A 198 -18.47 -28.55 -14.22
N LEU A 199 -17.73 -27.44 -14.25
CA LEU A 199 -16.33 -27.41 -14.71
C LEU A 199 -15.37 -27.90 -13.63
N LYS A 200 -14.29 -28.55 -14.07
CA LYS A 200 -13.19 -28.97 -13.20
C LYS A 200 -12.21 -27.82 -12.97
N MET A 201 -11.39 -27.95 -11.92
CA MET A 201 -10.36 -26.95 -11.62
C MET A 201 -9.39 -26.68 -12.78
N ASP A 202 -9.06 -27.70 -13.57
CA ASP A 202 -8.21 -27.53 -14.75
C ASP A 202 -8.86 -26.68 -15.83
N ASP A 203 -10.18 -26.73 -15.95
CA ASP A 203 -10.92 -25.88 -16.89
C ASP A 203 -10.92 -24.42 -16.42
N PHE A 204 -11.08 -24.17 -15.12
CA PHE A 204 -10.90 -22.82 -14.56
C PHE A 204 -9.47 -22.28 -14.78
N ARG A 205 -8.44 -23.12 -14.63
CA ARG A 205 -7.04 -22.73 -14.91
C ARG A 205 -6.85 -22.36 -16.39
N LYS A 206 -7.44 -23.13 -17.32
CA LYS A 206 -7.42 -22.81 -18.75
C LYS A 206 -8.13 -21.49 -19.04
N ILE A 207 -9.32 -21.27 -18.46
CA ILE A 207 -10.07 -20.01 -18.62
C ILE A 207 -9.22 -18.83 -18.13
N ALA A 208 -8.68 -18.90 -16.91
CA ALA A 208 -7.84 -17.83 -16.35
C ALA A 208 -6.59 -17.54 -17.21
N LYS A 209 -5.94 -18.58 -17.75
CA LYS A 209 -4.81 -18.43 -18.68
C LYS A 209 -5.21 -17.67 -19.95
N PHE A 210 -6.36 -17.95 -20.54
CA PHE A 210 -6.77 -17.28 -21.78
C PHE A 210 -7.42 -15.92 -21.55
N ILE A 211 -7.99 -15.67 -20.37
CA ILE A 211 -8.33 -14.32 -19.91
C ILE A 211 -7.08 -13.44 -19.96
N GLN A 212 -5.96 -13.87 -19.36
CA GLN A 212 -4.70 -13.11 -19.39
C GLN A 212 -4.26 -12.71 -20.81
N VAL A 213 -4.45 -13.60 -21.79
CA VAL A 213 -4.09 -13.35 -23.19
C VAL A 213 -5.00 -12.25 -23.77
N VAL A 214 -6.31 -12.33 -23.53
CA VAL A 214 -7.26 -11.32 -24.01
C VAL A 214 -7.06 -9.98 -23.31
N GLU A 215 -6.73 -9.97 -22.02
CA GLU A 215 -6.38 -8.77 -21.26
C GLU A 215 -5.03 -8.14 -21.70
N GLY A 216 -4.34 -8.73 -22.68
CA GLY A 216 -3.19 -8.12 -23.34
C GLY A 216 -1.94 -8.06 -22.48
N TRP A 217 -1.66 -9.12 -21.73
CA TRP A 217 -0.45 -9.22 -20.90
C TRP A 217 0.83 -8.98 -21.71
N LYS A 218 1.50 -7.85 -21.45
CA LYS A 218 2.72 -7.45 -22.12
C LYS A 218 3.77 -7.05 -21.08
N PRO A 219 4.87 -7.82 -20.95
CA PRO A 219 5.97 -7.46 -20.06
C PRO A 219 6.55 -6.09 -20.37
N GLY A 220 6.92 -5.37 -19.31
CA GLY A 220 7.72 -4.16 -19.35
C GLY A 220 9.11 -4.41 -18.75
N THR A 221 9.65 -3.40 -18.10
CA THR A 221 10.97 -3.46 -17.44
C THR A 221 10.81 -3.67 -15.94
N ILE A 222 11.62 -4.56 -15.39
CA ILE A 222 11.79 -4.74 -13.96
C ILE A 222 13.16 -4.19 -13.57
N ARG A 223 13.22 -3.35 -12.54
CA ARG A 223 14.47 -2.79 -12.01
C ARG A 223 14.41 -2.64 -10.49
N PRO A 224 15.54 -2.70 -9.78
CA PRO A 224 15.56 -2.38 -8.36
C PRO A 224 15.18 -0.91 -8.12
N ASN A 225 14.61 -0.61 -6.95
CA ASN A 225 14.48 0.77 -6.47
C ASN A 225 15.80 1.27 -5.85
N ALA A 226 16.87 1.20 -6.64
CA ALA A 226 18.14 1.81 -6.30
C ALA A 226 18.21 3.16 -7.02
N PRO A 227 18.85 4.18 -6.41
CA PRO A 227 19.28 5.34 -7.19
C PRO A 227 20.08 4.82 -8.38
N PRO A 228 19.93 5.40 -9.59
CA PRO A 228 20.90 5.16 -10.64
C PRO A 228 22.29 5.39 -10.04
N ALA A 229 23.24 4.51 -10.33
CA ALA A 229 24.61 4.72 -9.91
C ALA A 229 24.98 6.18 -10.22
N PRO A 230 25.54 6.95 -9.27
CA PRO A 230 25.96 8.30 -9.58
C PRO A 230 26.86 8.17 -10.80
N LEU A 231 26.53 8.90 -11.87
CA LEU A 231 27.44 9.09 -12.99
C LEU A 231 28.72 9.71 -12.41
N MET A 232 29.64 8.87 -11.95
CA MET A 232 31.01 9.25 -11.62
C MET A 232 31.68 9.54 -12.95
N GLY A 233 31.43 10.73 -13.47
CA GLY A 233 31.83 11.11 -14.81
C GLY A 233 31.46 12.55 -15.13
N ALA A 234 32.30 13.46 -14.65
CA ALA A 234 32.51 14.83 -15.14
C ALA A 234 31.38 15.87 -14.94
N ALA A 235 31.82 17.01 -14.43
CA ALA A 235 31.09 18.24 -14.16
C ALA A 235 30.58 18.97 -15.43
N ILE A 236 29.79 18.31 -16.28
CA ILE A 236 29.24 18.92 -17.49
C ILE A 236 27.74 18.60 -17.58
N GLY A 237 26.89 19.53 -17.14
CA GLY A 237 25.44 19.55 -17.44
C GLY A 237 24.45 19.55 -16.27
N VAL A 238 24.86 19.17 -15.05
CA VAL A 238 23.96 18.91 -13.90
C VAL A 238 23.19 20.15 -13.40
N ALA A 239 23.68 21.36 -13.66
CA ALA A 239 23.03 22.59 -13.20
C ALA A 239 21.74 22.93 -13.98
N SER A 240 21.63 22.56 -15.26
CA SER A 240 20.44 22.87 -16.08
C SER A 240 19.31 21.87 -15.90
N SER A 241 19.59 20.58 -15.66
CA SER A 241 18.55 19.58 -15.36
C SER A 241 18.03 19.71 -13.92
N ALA A 242 18.91 20.02 -12.96
CA ALA A 242 18.50 20.21 -11.56
C ALA A 242 17.62 21.44 -11.33
N ALA A 243 17.93 22.56 -11.99
CA ALA A 243 17.07 23.73 -11.96
C ALA A 243 15.70 23.47 -12.64
N SER A 244 15.70 22.77 -13.79
CA SER A 244 14.46 22.38 -14.48
C SER A 244 13.61 21.38 -13.67
N ALA A 245 14.24 20.49 -12.89
CA ALA A 245 13.51 19.51 -12.09
C ALA A 245 13.03 20.06 -10.74
N THR A 246 13.77 21.01 -10.11
CA THR A 246 13.26 21.74 -8.93
C THR A 246 11.93 22.43 -9.20
N GLN A 247 11.63 22.74 -10.47
CA GLN A 247 10.37 23.30 -10.88
C GLN A 247 9.20 22.33 -10.74
N ASP A 248 9.38 21.01 -10.86
CA ASP A 248 8.23 20.11 -10.96
C ASP A 248 7.53 19.88 -9.62
N TRP A 249 8.25 19.45 -8.57
CA TRP A 249 7.64 19.28 -7.24
C TRP A 249 7.28 20.61 -6.59
N MET A 250 8.07 21.68 -6.81
CA MET A 250 7.74 23.00 -6.29
C MET A 250 6.50 23.59 -6.97
N THR A 251 6.29 23.33 -8.27
CA THR A 251 5.06 23.74 -8.96
C THR A 251 3.85 23.06 -8.35
N ILE A 252 3.94 21.77 -8.02
CA ILE A 252 2.87 21.03 -7.34
C ILE A 252 2.64 21.61 -5.95
N ALA A 253 3.70 21.79 -5.15
CA ALA A 253 3.58 22.34 -3.81
C ALA A 253 2.94 23.74 -3.81
N ARG A 254 3.35 24.62 -4.73
CA ARG A 254 2.77 25.96 -4.89
C ARG A 254 1.32 25.91 -5.35
N ARG A 255 0.96 24.97 -6.22
CA ARG A 255 -0.43 24.77 -6.66
C ARG A 255 -1.32 24.35 -5.50
N GLU A 256 -0.87 23.39 -4.68
CA GLU A 256 -1.61 22.97 -3.47
C GLU A 256 -1.76 24.13 -2.47
N ALA A 257 -0.72 24.97 -2.31
CA ALA A 257 -0.78 26.16 -1.46
C ALA A 257 -1.69 27.28 -2.00
N ALA A 258 -1.92 27.33 -3.31
CA ALA A 258 -2.78 28.30 -3.96
C ALA A 258 -4.27 27.91 -3.94
N LEU A 259 -4.59 26.68 -3.51
CA LEU A 259 -5.98 26.25 -3.35
C LEU A 259 -6.72 27.08 -2.30
N PRO A 260 -8.07 27.15 -2.37
CA PRO A 260 -8.89 27.73 -1.31
C PRO A 260 -8.51 27.16 0.05
N VAL A 261 -8.47 28.01 1.09
CA VAL A 261 -8.01 27.62 2.44
C VAL A 261 -8.71 26.35 2.92
N HIS A 262 -10.02 26.24 2.70
CA HIS A 262 -10.78 25.05 3.09
C HIS A 262 -10.26 23.76 2.42
N GLU A 263 -9.83 23.79 1.17
CA GLU A 263 -9.33 22.60 0.46
C GLU A 263 -7.92 22.20 0.91
N ARG A 264 -7.09 23.15 1.33
CA ARG A 264 -5.69 22.91 1.72
C ARG A 264 -5.43 22.88 3.22
N SER A 265 -6.49 22.89 4.02
CA SER A 265 -6.43 22.84 5.48
C SER A 265 -7.15 21.62 6.02
N GLN A 266 -6.69 21.16 7.17
CA GLN A 266 -7.38 20.16 7.99
C GLN A 266 -8.82 20.62 8.29
N TRP A 267 -9.76 19.68 8.28
CA TRP A 267 -11.14 19.92 8.68
C TRP A 267 -11.36 19.59 10.15
N PRO A 268 -12.32 20.24 10.83
CA PRO A 268 -12.69 19.84 12.17
C PRO A 268 -13.50 18.54 12.13
N ASP A 269 -13.30 17.71 13.15
CA ASP A 269 -14.16 16.57 13.44
C ASP A 269 -15.66 16.93 13.35
N PRO A 270 -16.51 16.04 12.79
CA PRO A 270 -16.21 14.68 12.34
C PRO A 270 -15.83 14.57 10.84
N GLY A 271 -15.48 15.69 10.19
CA GLY A 271 -15.16 15.70 8.76
C GLY A 271 -13.67 15.51 8.50
N GLU A 272 -13.33 14.76 7.46
CA GLU A 272 -11.93 14.57 7.05
C GLU A 272 -11.70 15.18 5.66
N ASN A 273 -10.66 15.99 5.50
CA ASN A 273 -10.33 16.56 4.20
C ASN A 273 -9.80 15.48 3.23
N PRO A 274 -10.52 15.16 2.13
CA PRO A 274 -10.14 14.10 1.21
C PRO A 274 -8.80 14.34 0.51
N ARG A 275 -8.34 15.59 0.43
CA ARG A 275 -7.05 15.95 -0.17
C ARG A 275 -5.88 15.59 0.75
N ILE A 276 -6.00 15.84 2.06
CA ILE A 276 -4.98 15.45 3.04
C ILE A 276 -4.90 13.92 3.13
N LEU A 277 -6.05 13.24 3.17
CA LEU A 277 -6.11 11.78 3.07
C LEU A 277 -5.47 11.26 1.77
N ASN A 278 -5.60 11.99 0.66
CA ASN A 278 -4.93 11.65 -0.59
C ASN A 278 -3.40 11.77 -0.49
N TYR A 279 -2.87 12.74 0.27
CA TYR A 279 -1.42 12.81 0.51
C TYR A 279 -0.91 11.54 1.21
N PHE A 280 -1.63 11.04 2.21
CA PHE A 280 -1.31 9.76 2.86
C PHE A 280 -1.42 8.58 1.90
N LYS A 281 -2.48 8.52 1.10
CA LYS A 281 -2.67 7.44 0.10
C LYS A 281 -1.53 7.38 -0.91
N VAL A 282 -0.98 8.51 -1.32
CA VAL A 282 0.16 8.57 -2.26
C VAL A 282 1.48 8.27 -1.54
N CYS A 283 1.67 8.81 -0.34
CA CYS A 283 2.89 8.67 0.45
C CYS A 283 3.07 7.25 1.00
N ALA A 284 2.09 6.75 1.73
CA ALA A 284 2.15 5.53 2.51
C ALA A 284 0.77 4.85 2.52
N PRO A 285 0.33 4.25 1.41
CA PRO A 285 -0.97 3.57 1.34
C PRO A 285 -1.08 2.33 2.25
N TRP A 286 0.04 1.87 2.81
CA TRP A 286 0.10 0.84 3.84
C TRP A 286 -0.18 1.38 5.25
N PHE A 287 -0.13 2.70 5.43
CA PHE A 287 -0.34 3.37 6.71
C PHE A 287 -1.83 3.70 6.86
N GLU A 288 -2.46 3.13 7.87
CA GLU A 288 -3.79 3.54 8.27
C GLU A 288 -3.71 4.84 9.06
N VAL A 289 -4.42 5.85 8.58
CA VAL A 289 -4.45 7.17 9.19
C VAL A 289 -5.42 7.14 10.38
N VAL A 290 -4.92 6.70 11.54
CA VAL A 290 -5.69 6.69 12.78
C VAL A 290 -5.84 8.13 13.27
N GLY A 291 -7.08 8.66 13.25
CA GLY A 291 -7.37 10.05 13.59
C GLY A 291 -7.31 11.00 12.40
N GLY A 292 -7.74 10.55 11.21
CA GLY A 292 -8.18 11.41 10.11
C GLY A 292 -7.12 12.36 9.55
N ASP A 293 -7.54 13.56 9.13
CA ASP A 293 -6.61 14.57 8.61
C ASP A 293 -5.92 15.38 9.73
N GLU A 294 -6.19 15.03 10.99
CA GLU A 294 -5.68 15.67 12.20
C GLU A 294 -4.30 15.17 12.66
N VAL A 295 -3.80 14.09 12.08
CA VAL A 295 -2.43 13.60 12.33
C VAL A 295 -1.35 14.46 11.66
N ASP A 296 -0.10 14.37 12.11
CA ASP A 296 1.01 15.10 11.47
C ASP A 296 1.24 14.66 10.00
N TRP A 297 0.82 15.51 9.05
CA TRP A 297 0.84 15.20 7.61
C TRP A 297 1.89 15.97 6.79
N CYS A 298 2.87 16.60 7.45
CA CYS A 298 3.92 17.37 6.77
C CYS A 298 4.74 16.52 5.78
N ALA A 299 5.15 15.31 6.17
CA ALA A 299 5.92 14.42 5.31
C ALA A 299 5.04 13.73 4.25
N ALA A 300 3.76 13.49 4.53
CA ALA A 300 2.81 13.01 3.52
C ALA A 300 2.67 14.02 2.37
N PHE A 301 2.57 15.32 2.69
CA PHE A 301 2.53 16.39 1.69
C PHE A 301 3.81 16.46 0.84
N VAL A 302 4.99 16.40 1.47
CA VAL A 302 6.27 16.43 0.74
C VAL A 302 6.39 15.22 -0.19
N ASN A 303 6.07 14.01 0.29
CA ASN A 303 6.03 12.81 -0.52
C ASN A 303 5.04 12.93 -1.68
N TYR A 304 3.84 13.44 -1.44
CA TYR A 304 2.84 13.67 -2.50
C TYR A 304 3.39 14.57 -3.61
N CYS A 305 4.07 15.67 -3.28
CA CYS A 305 4.66 16.57 -4.27
C CYS A 305 5.78 15.89 -5.09
N LEU A 306 6.62 15.08 -4.43
CA LEU A 306 7.68 14.32 -5.10
C LEU A 306 7.08 13.27 -6.05
N VAL A 307 6.21 12.41 -5.54
CA VAL A 307 5.60 11.31 -6.32
C VAL A 307 4.77 11.87 -7.47
N SER A 308 4.00 12.92 -7.24
CA SER A 308 3.17 13.54 -8.28
C SER A 308 3.98 14.25 -9.37
N SER A 309 5.24 14.59 -9.09
CA SER A 309 6.19 15.12 -10.09
C SER A 309 7.08 14.04 -10.70
N GLY A 310 6.83 12.75 -10.42
CA GLY A 310 7.62 11.63 -10.94
C GLY A 310 8.91 11.35 -10.17
N HIS A 311 9.15 12.03 -9.04
CA HIS A 311 10.30 11.80 -8.17
C HIS A 311 9.98 10.77 -7.08
N MET A 312 11.01 10.09 -6.59
CA MET A 312 10.85 9.11 -5.51
C MET A 312 10.77 9.80 -4.15
N GLY A 313 9.75 9.40 -3.38
CA GLY A 313 9.57 9.80 -1.99
C GLY A 313 10.32 8.90 -1.01
N THR A 314 10.09 9.10 0.29
CA THR A 314 10.54 8.21 1.38
C THR A 314 9.57 7.07 1.69
N ASP A 315 8.36 7.15 1.14
CA ASP A 315 7.30 6.15 1.27
C ASP A 315 6.78 5.99 2.70
N HIS A 316 6.89 7.08 3.47
CA HIS A 316 6.67 7.09 4.90
C HIS A 316 6.14 8.45 5.37
N PRO A 317 5.08 8.48 6.21
CA PRO A 317 4.41 9.73 6.58
C PRO A 317 5.16 10.56 7.62
N GLY A 318 6.13 9.98 8.34
CA GLY A 318 6.94 10.69 9.32
C GLY A 318 8.15 11.45 8.74
N ALA A 319 8.37 12.68 9.19
CA ALA A 319 9.46 13.57 8.74
C ALA A 319 10.87 12.97 8.88
N ARG A 320 11.08 12.14 9.92
CA ARG A 320 12.34 11.40 10.17
C ARG A 320 12.79 10.51 9.01
N SER A 321 11.86 10.04 8.18
CA SER A 321 12.18 9.21 7.01
C SER A 321 13.10 9.91 6.01
N PHE A 322 12.97 11.23 5.88
CA PHE A 322 13.86 12.06 5.06
C PHE A 322 15.25 12.17 5.68
N PHE A 323 15.33 12.30 7.02
CA PHE A 323 16.61 12.33 7.73
C PHE A 323 17.40 11.02 7.55
N TRP A 324 16.71 9.88 7.66
CA TRP A 324 17.33 8.57 7.46
C TRP A 324 17.86 8.40 6.03
N ASN A 325 17.15 8.90 5.01
CA ASN A 325 17.52 8.77 3.59
C ASN A 325 18.01 7.35 3.25
N LYS A 326 17.34 6.33 3.78
CA LYS A 326 17.87 4.96 3.88
C LYS A 326 18.10 4.26 2.53
N LYS A 327 17.43 4.76 1.48
CA LYS A 327 17.58 4.29 0.09
C LYS A 327 18.53 5.18 -0.74
N HIS A 328 19.15 6.19 -0.14
CA HIS A 328 20.08 7.13 -0.80
C HIS A 328 19.51 7.85 -2.03
N GLN A 329 18.20 8.06 -2.06
CA GLN A 329 17.47 8.68 -3.17
C GLN A 329 17.57 10.22 -3.19
N PHE A 330 18.15 10.81 -2.16
CA PHE A 330 18.39 12.26 -2.08
C PHE A 330 19.88 12.57 -1.95
N LEU A 331 20.31 13.63 -2.65
CA LEU A 331 21.60 14.26 -2.42
C LEU A 331 21.54 15.10 -1.14
N VAL A 332 22.44 14.82 -0.19
CA VAL A 332 22.56 15.61 1.04
C VAL A 332 23.33 16.90 0.75
N LEU A 333 22.72 18.04 1.07
CA LEU A 333 23.30 19.37 0.89
C LEU A 333 23.91 19.86 2.22
N LYS A 334 25.00 20.62 2.11
CA LYS A 334 25.63 21.29 3.26
C LYS A 334 24.86 22.51 3.74
N GLU A 335 24.17 23.18 2.81
CA GLU A 335 23.44 24.43 3.03
C GLU A 335 22.07 24.37 2.34
N PRO A 336 21.08 25.14 2.81
CA PRO A 336 19.77 25.23 2.16
C PRO A 336 19.91 25.77 0.73
N LYS A 337 19.05 25.28 -0.16
CA LYS A 337 18.88 25.76 -1.54
C LYS A 337 17.39 25.86 -1.84
N PRO A 338 16.95 26.76 -2.74
CA PRO A 338 15.55 26.83 -3.12
C PRO A 338 15.05 25.47 -3.64
N GLY A 339 13.88 25.05 -3.20
CA GLY A 339 13.29 23.75 -3.54
C GLY A 339 13.88 22.53 -2.83
N ALA A 340 14.96 22.69 -2.06
CA ALA A 340 15.50 21.60 -1.24
C ALA A 340 14.49 21.20 -0.17
N ILE A 341 14.48 19.92 0.21
CA ILE A 341 13.74 19.43 1.36
C ILE A 341 14.56 19.78 2.61
N ALA A 342 13.95 20.46 3.57
CA ALA A 342 14.55 20.77 4.85
C ALA A 342 13.88 19.95 5.96
N VAL A 343 14.69 19.26 6.77
CA VAL A 343 14.20 18.42 7.86
C VAL A 343 14.53 19.09 9.19
N ARG A 344 13.48 19.43 9.94
CA ARG A 344 13.55 19.99 11.29
C ARG A 344 13.28 18.88 12.30
N ARG A 345 14.17 18.72 13.26
CA ARG A 345 14.03 17.77 14.38
C ARG A 345 13.68 18.53 15.65
N TYR A 346 12.77 17.98 16.45
CA TYR A 346 12.50 18.47 17.80
C TYR A 346 13.26 17.65 18.84
N ALA A 347 13.49 18.25 20.00
CA ALA A 347 14.02 17.55 21.17
C ALA A 347 13.15 16.32 21.53
N PRO A 348 13.74 15.27 22.15
CA PRO A 348 15.12 15.17 22.59
C PRO A 348 16.12 14.80 21.48
N PHE A 349 17.38 15.24 21.65
CA PHE A 349 18.50 14.98 20.74
C PHE A 349 19.45 13.87 21.23
N THR A 350 19.05 13.13 22.26
CA THR A 350 19.88 12.10 22.91
C THR A 350 20.11 10.87 22.02
N ASP A 351 19.18 10.56 21.13
CA ASP A 351 19.34 9.51 20.12
C ASP A 351 19.86 10.09 18.80
N PRO A 352 21.11 9.85 18.41
CA PRO A 352 21.66 10.36 17.15
C PRO A 352 21.02 9.72 15.91
N SER A 353 20.47 8.51 16.02
CA SER A 353 19.81 7.80 14.91
C SER A 353 18.40 8.33 14.62
N TRP A 354 17.80 9.02 15.59
CA TRP A 354 16.45 9.55 15.54
C TRP A 354 15.40 8.47 15.20
N ALA A 355 15.46 7.35 15.93
CA ALA A 355 14.54 6.23 15.82
C ALA A 355 13.14 6.57 16.38
N THR A 356 13.02 7.55 17.29
CA THR A 356 11.76 8.00 17.89
C THR A 356 11.70 9.53 18.02
N GLY A 357 10.48 10.08 18.14
CA GLY A 357 10.24 11.51 18.35
C GLY A 357 9.82 12.27 17.09
N ASN A 358 9.35 13.50 17.31
CA ASN A 358 8.65 14.29 16.31
C ASN A 358 9.62 15.14 15.47
N GLY A 359 9.16 15.49 14.27
CA GLY A 359 9.90 16.34 13.34
C GLY A 359 8.95 17.09 12.41
N HIS A 360 9.51 18.01 11.64
CA HIS A 360 8.81 18.72 10.58
C HIS A 360 9.62 18.67 9.29
N VAL A 361 8.95 18.70 8.16
CA VAL A 361 9.60 18.72 6.84
C VAL A 361 8.83 19.62 5.88
N GLY A 362 9.56 20.32 5.02
CA GLY A 362 9.00 21.16 3.98
C GLY A 362 10.05 21.54 2.94
N PHE A 363 9.62 22.24 1.90
CA PHE A 363 10.51 22.72 0.85
C PHE A 363 11.03 24.12 1.15
N VAL A 364 12.33 24.33 1.02
CA VAL A 364 12.98 25.62 1.22
C VAL A 364 12.51 26.62 0.17
N VAL A 365 11.98 27.75 0.62
CA VAL A 365 11.61 28.89 -0.23
C VAL A 365 12.68 29.98 -0.16
N SER A 366 13.09 30.36 1.05
CA SER A 366 14.12 31.37 1.31
C SER A 366 14.77 31.12 2.68
N TRP A 367 15.92 31.72 2.95
CA TRP A 367 16.61 31.61 4.23
C TRP A 367 17.49 32.81 4.51
N THR A 368 17.86 32.98 5.78
CA THR A 368 18.87 33.90 6.28
C THR A 368 19.89 33.11 7.11
N ASN A 369 20.81 33.79 7.79
CA ASN A 369 21.75 33.15 8.71
C ASN A 369 21.08 32.59 9.98
N THR A 370 19.83 32.99 10.27
CA THR A 370 19.13 32.59 11.51
C THR A 370 17.78 31.94 11.28
N THR A 371 17.20 32.09 10.09
CA THR A 371 15.84 31.61 9.79
C THR A 371 15.75 30.96 8.42
N ILE A 372 14.73 30.13 8.24
CA ILE A 372 14.39 29.50 6.97
C ILE A 372 12.87 29.49 6.77
N THR A 373 12.43 29.86 5.57
CA THR A 373 11.03 29.80 5.15
C THR A 373 10.78 28.52 4.38
N LEU A 374 9.81 27.74 4.84
CA LEU A 374 9.40 26.50 4.21
C LEU A 374 8.00 26.61 3.62
N LEU A 375 7.83 26.10 2.41
CA LEU A 375 6.55 25.69 1.87
C LEU A 375 6.28 24.24 2.28
N GLY A 376 5.29 24.01 3.13
CA GLY A 376 5.04 22.68 3.70
C GLY A 376 3.60 22.46 4.09
N GLY A 377 3.27 21.19 4.32
CA GLY A 377 1.99 20.75 4.86
C GLY A 377 1.98 20.80 6.40
N ASN A 378 0.79 20.74 6.97
CA ASN A 378 0.52 20.84 8.40
C ASN A 378 1.13 22.06 9.11
N GLN A 379 1.33 23.17 8.38
CA GLN A 379 1.90 24.39 8.97
C GLN A 379 0.76 25.27 9.46
N SER A 380 0.43 25.13 10.75
CA SER A 380 -0.82 25.66 11.31
C SER A 380 -2.05 25.01 10.63
N ASN A 381 -2.02 23.67 10.54
CA ASN A 381 -3.09 22.83 9.99
C ASN A 381 -3.43 23.13 8.52
N THR A 382 -2.48 23.69 7.74
CA THR A 382 -2.67 24.06 6.34
C THR A 382 -1.39 23.92 5.51
N VAL A 383 -1.53 23.83 4.18
CA VAL A 383 -0.40 23.96 3.25
C VAL A 383 -0.08 25.44 3.07
N CYS A 384 1.01 25.95 3.63
CA CYS A 384 1.40 27.35 3.50
C CYS A 384 2.92 27.55 3.52
N GLU A 385 3.37 28.79 3.33
CA GLU A 385 4.75 29.20 3.65
C GLU A 385 4.84 29.65 5.11
N LYS A 386 5.83 29.15 5.86
CA LYS A 386 6.07 29.54 7.27
C LYS A 386 7.57 29.65 7.53
N THR A 387 7.96 30.68 8.28
CA THR A 387 9.35 30.91 8.68
C THR A 387 9.64 30.27 10.03
N PHE A 388 10.76 29.55 10.11
CA PHE A 388 11.24 28.87 11.31
C PHE A 388 12.66 29.33 11.66
N PRO A 389 13.07 29.32 12.94
CA PRO A 389 14.47 29.47 13.32
C PRO A 389 15.29 28.28 12.81
N LEU A 390 16.52 28.51 12.36
CA LEU A 390 17.45 27.43 12.02
C LEU A 390 17.80 26.57 13.26
N LEU A 391 17.88 27.24 14.42
CA LEU A 391 18.10 26.67 15.72
C LEU A 391 17.21 27.40 16.72
N GLU A 392 16.32 26.67 17.39
CA GLU A 392 15.46 27.19 18.44
C GLU A 392 15.96 26.72 19.80
N LYS A 393 16.05 27.65 20.74
CA LYS A 393 16.50 27.39 22.11
C LYS A 393 15.58 28.06 23.11
N ASN A 394 15.40 27.40 24.23
CA ASN A 394 14.79 27.95 25.43
C ASN A 394 15.82 27.92 26.56
N GLY A 395 16.40 29.08 26.84
CA GLY A 395 17.62 29.19 27.65
C GLY A 395 18.77 28.41 27.00
N ASN A 396 19.34 27.45 27.75
CA ASN A 396 20.43 26.60 27.28
C ASN A 396 19.94 25.30 26.59
N THR A 397 18.64 25.03 26.63
CA THR A 397 18.06 23.81 26.07
C THR A 397 17.75 24.02 24.59
N LYS A 398 18.26 23.13 23.75
CA LYS A 398 17.91 23.08 22.33
C LYS A 398 16.52 22.47 22.18
N GLU A 399 15.57 23.20 21.60
CA GLU A 399 14.19 22.73 21.39
C GLU A 399 14.01 22.15 19.99
N SER A 400 14.60 22.77 18.98
CA SER A 400 14.56 22.27 17.61
C SER A 400 15.75 22.75 16.77
N GLU A 401 16.12 21.98 15.75
CA GLU A 401 17.10 22.41 14.74
C GLU A 401 16.84 21.77 13.37
N PHE A 402 17.35 22.42 12.32
CA PHE A 402 17.40 21.81 11.00
C PHE A 402 18.60 20.86 10.90
N VAL A 403 18.32 19.57 10.73
CA VAL A 403 19.31 18.49 10.78
C VAL A 403 19.75 18.01 9.39
N ARG A 404 18.94 18.28 8.35
CA ARG A 404 19.24 17.90 6.96
C ARG A 404 18.65 18.89 5.95
N PHE A 405 19.40 19.09 4.87
CA PHE A 405 18.93 19.64 3.60
C PHE A 405 19.15 18.59 2.52
N LEU A 406 18.15 18.34 1.70
CA LEU A 406 18.15 17.25 0.73
C LEU A 406 17.65 17.75 -0.62
N MET A 407 18.22 17.24 -1.70
CA MET A 407 17.72 17.48 -3.05
C MET A 407 17.34 16.13 -3.70
N PRO A 408 16.15 15.99 -4.29
CA PRO A 408 15.82 14.83 -5.12
C PRO A 408 16.87 14.61 -6.21
N VAL A 409 17.35 13.39 -6.34
CA VAL A 409 18.21 12.99 -7.47
C VAL A 409 17.30 12.77 -8.67
N ILE A 410 17.61 13.43 -9.78
CA ILE A 410 16.85 13.31 -11.02
C ILE A 410 17.33 12.07 -11.74
N VAL A 411 16.38 11.19 -12.06
CA VAL A 411 16.63 9.93 -12.78
C VAL A 411 16.36 10.12 -14.26
#